data_AF-A0A847F001-F1
#
_entry.id   AF-A0A847F001-F1
#
_cell.length_a   1.000
_cell.length_b   1.000
_cell.length_c   1.000
_cell.angle_alpha   90.00
_cell.angle_beta   90.00
_cell.angle_gamma   90.00
#
_symmetry.space_group_name_H-M   'P 1'
#
loop_
_entity.id
_entity.type
_entity.pdbx_description
1 polymer ?
#
loop_
_entity_poly.entity_id
_entity_poly.type
_entity_poly.pdbx_seq_one_letter_code
_entity_poly.pdbx_strand_id
1 'polypeptide(L)'
;NFVKVQSDAALRQVAGQYPYDEADAAGKDVLTLRGGGDEINLLLEKQLSDRLAIAGIEVVEARINYLAYAPEIAAVMLRRQQADAIIAAREKIVEGAVGMVKLALDKLKDEGIIELDDDKRAAMVSNLLVVLCGEESTQPIVNAGTLYN
;
A
#
# COMPACT_ATOMS: atom_id res chain seq x y z
N ASN A 1 -14.43 -26.52 31.66
CA ASN A 1 -13.21 -26.41 30.83
C ASN A 1 -13.51 -26.57 29.33
N PHE A 2 -14.51 -27.37 28.93
CA PHE A 2 -14.88 -27.56 27.52
C PHE A 2 -15.05 -26.27 26.71
N VAL A 3 -15.87 -25.32 27.20
CA VAL A 3 -16.15 -24.04 26.50
C VAL A 3 -14.85 -23.28 26.21
N LYS A 4 -14.01 -23.06 27.23
CA LYS A 4 -12.74 -22.34 27.09
C LYS A 4 -11.82 -22.98 26.04
N VAL A 5 -11.69 -24.31 26.06
CA VAL A 5 -10.84 -25.03 25.10
C VAL A 5 -11.38 -24.93 23.68
N GLN A 6 -12.70 -25.08 23.50
CA GLN A 6 -13.33 -24.93 22.18
C GLN A 6 -13.22 -23.48 21.67
N SER A 7 -13.38 -22.49 22.54
CA SER A 7 -13.24 -21.09 22.16
C SER A 7 -11.83 -20.72 21.74
N ASP A 8 -10.83 -21.20 22.47
CA ASP A 8 -9.42 -20.97 22.15
C ASP A 8 -9.02 -21.70 20.83
N ALA A 9 -9.54 -22.90 20.60
CA ALA A 9 -9.34 -23.62 19.34
C ALA A 9 -9.99 -22.90 18.14
N ALA A 10 -11.23 -22.41 18.29
CA ALA A 10 -11.91 -21.63 17.26
C ALA A 10 -11.15 -20.34 16.94
N LEU A 11 -10.72 -19.60 17.97
CA LEU A 11 -9.96 -18.37 17.81
C LEU A 11 -8.64 -18.61 17.07
N ARG A 12 -7.86 -19.64 17.46
CA ARG A 12 -6.60 -19.98 16.77
C ARG A 12 -6.82 -20.38 15.32
N GLN A 13 -7.91 -21.09 15.02
CA GLN A 13 -8.22 -21.48 13.65
C GLN A 13 -8.51 -20.25 12.79
N VAL A 14 -9.36 -19.32 13.25
CA VAL A 14 -9.66 -18.08 12.53
C VAL A 14 -8.38 -17.25 12.39
N ALA A 15 -7.62 -17.05 13.46
CA ALA A 15 -6.38 -16.27 13.43
C ALA A 15 -5.30 -16.88 12.52
N GLY A 16 -5.29 -18.20 12.31
CA GLY A 16 -4.36 -18.87 11.42
C GLY A 16 -4.77 -18.88 9.94
N GLN A 17 -6.03 -18.57 9.63
CA GLN A 17 -6.55 -18.58 8.26
C GLN A 17 -6.46 -17.22 7.56
N TYR A 18 -6.46 -16.14 8.33
CA TYR A 18 -6.48 -14.78 7.81
C TYR A 18 -5.20 -14.02 8.18
N PRO A 19 -4.62 -13.25 7.25
CA PRO A 19 -3.50 -12.37 7.54
C PRO A 19 -3.89 -11.31 8.58
N TYR A 20 -2.90 -10.82 9.32
CA TYR A 20 -3.13 -9.80 10.35
C TYR A 20 -3.63 -8.49 9.73
N ASP A 21 -2.92 -7.96 8.74
CA ASP A 21 -3.28 -6.77 7.97
C ASP A 21 -2.99 -6.94 6.48
N GLU A 22 -3.34 -5.92 5.69
CA GLU A 22 -3.15 -5.90 4.23
C GLU A 22 -1.69 -6.08 3.82
N ALA A 23 -0.75 -5.64 4.66
CA ALA A 23 0.67 -5.75 4.35
C ALA A 23 1.17 -7.20 4.51
N ASP A 24 0.47 -8.03 5.29
CA ASP A 24 0.70 -9.48 5.39
C ASP A 24 -0.16 -10.28 4.39
N ALA A 25 -1.00 -9.62 3.59
CA ALA A 25 -1.85 -10.26 2.59
C ALA A 25 -1.19 -10.34 1.20
N ALA A 26 -1.54 -11.37 0.43
CA ALA A 26 -1.07 -11.55 -0.95
C ALA A 26 -1.78 -10.67 -2.00
N GLY A 27 -2.53 -9.65 -1.57
CA GLY A 27 -3.32 -8.76 -2.44
C GLY A 27 -4.13 -7.72 -1.65
N LYS A 28 -4.53 -6.63 -2.33
CA LYS A 28 -5.19 -5.47 -1.70
C LYS A 28 -6.65 -5.72 -1.25
N ASP A 29 -7.28 -6.81 -1.67
CA ASP A 29 -8.68 -7.13 -1.37
C ASP A 29 -8.85 -8.40 -0.54
N VAL A 30 -7.80 -8.84 0.16
CA VAL A 30 -7.88 -10.02 1.03
C VAL A 30 -8.48 -9.63 2.37
N LEU A 31 -9.45 -10.40 2.84
CA LEU A 31 -10.00 -10.24 4.19
C LEU A 31 -8.89 -10.43 5.24
N THR A 32 -8.70 -9.44 6.10
CA THR A 32 -7.67 -9.45 7.15
C THR A 32 -8.32 -9.43 8.53
N LEU A 33 -7.60 -9.90 9.55
CA LEU A 33 -8.08 -9.84 10.93
C LEU A 33 -8.30 -8.39 11.39
N ARG A 34 -7.46 -7.46 10.93
CA ARG A 34 -7.54 -6.03 11.30
C ARG A 34 -8.59 -5.25 10.51
N GLY A 35 -8.73 -5.51 9.21
CA GLY A 35 -9.65 -4.79 8.32
C GLY A 35 -11.03 -5.41 8.19
N GLY A 36 -11.15 -6.72 8.46
CA GLY A 36 -12.37 -7.50 8.21
C GLY A 36 -13.48 -7.39 9.26
N GLY A 37 -13.22 -6.77 10.42
CA GLY A 37 -14.22 -6.38 11.42
C GLY A 37 -15.43 -7.33 11.58
N ASP A 38 -16.56 -6.95 10.99
CA ASP A 38 -17.83 -7.67 11.09
C ASP A 38 -17.81 -9.04 10.40
N GLU A 39 -17.14 -9.18 9.26
CA GLU A 39 -17.02 -10.47 8.56
C GLU A 39 -16.20 -11.47 9.38
N ILE A 40 -15.11 -11.01 10.01
CA ILE A 40 -14.29 -11.84 10.90
C ILE A 40 -15.07 -12.22 12.17
N ASN A 41 -15.87 -11.31 12.72
CA ASN A 41 -16.71 -11.58 13.88
C ASN A 41 -17.77 -12.64 13.55
N LEU A 42 -18.43 -12.54 12.39
CA LEU A 42 -19.41 -13.54 11.93
C LEU A 42 -18.77 -14.91 11.73
N LEU A 43 -17.57 -14.95 11.15
CA LEU A 43 -16.80 -16.19 10.99
C LEU A 43 -16.46 -16.80 12.36
N LEU A 44 -16.02 -15.98 13.31
CA LEU A 44 -15.70 -16.43 14.66
C LEU A 44 -16.94 -16.95 15.39
N GLU A 45 -18.06 -16.24 15.30
CA GLU A 45 -19.35 -16.63 15.88
C GLU A 45 -19.81 -17.98 15.31
N LYS A 46 -19.73 -18.17 13.99
CA LYS A 46 -20.05 -19.43 13.34
C LYS A 46 -19.16 -20.57 13.83
N GLN A 47 -17.84 -20.38 13.86
CA GLN A 47 -16.90 -21.41 14.32
C GLN A 47 -17.12 -21.79 15.79
N LEU A 48 -17.48 -20.82 16.63
CA LEU A 48 -17.82 -21.05 18.03
C LEU A 48 -19.14 -21.79 18.18
N SER A 49 -20.18 -21.37 17.44
CA SER A 49 -21.50 -21.97 17.45
C SER A 49 -21.44 -23.45 17.09
N ASP A 50 -20.74 -23.78 16.00
CA ASP A 50 -20.61 -25.16 15.51
C ASP A 50 -19.98 -26.09 16.56
N ARG A 51 -18.99 -25.59 17.32
CA ARG A 51 -18.28 -26.36 18.35
C ARG A 51 -19.05 -26.47 19.65
N LEU A 52 -19.75 -25.40 20.04
CA LEU A 52 -20.46 -25.31 21.31
C LEU A 52 -21.87 -25.89 21.25
N ALA A 53 -22.44 -26.07 20.06
CA ALA A 53 -23.72 -26.73 19.83
C ALA A 53 -23.78 -28.15 20.41
N ILE A 54 -22.65 -28.88 20.41
CA ILE A 54 -22.55 -30.24 21.00
C ILE A 54 -22.87 -30.22 22.50
N ALA A 55 -22.59 -29.11 23.17
CA ALA A 55 -22.88 -28.90 24.58
C ALA A 55 -24.26 -28.24 24.84
N GLY A 56 -25.06 -28.01 23.80
CA GLY A 56 -26.34 -27.30 23.89
C GLY A 56 -26.19 -25.82 24.23
N ILE A 57 -25.04 -25.22 23.92
CA ILE A 57 -24.76 -23.80 24.18
C ILE A 57 -25.01 -23.00 22.91
N GLU A 58 -25.85 -21.97 23.04
CA GLU A 58 -26.11 -20.99 21.99
C GLU A 58 -25.13 -19.82 22.11
N VAL A 59 -24.48 -19.45 21.00
CA VAL A 59 -23.60 -18.29 20.93
C VAL A 59 -24.40 -17.15 20.32
N VAL A 60 -24.60 -16.09 21.09
CA VAL A 60 -25.34 -14.90 20.63
C VAL A 60 -24.44 -13.96 19.84
N GLU A 61 -23.15 -13.89 20.19
CA GLU A 61 -22.19 -13.00 19.57
C GLU A 61 -20.75 -13.46 19.87
N ALA A 62 -19.84 -13.21 18.93
CA ALA A 62 -18.40 -13.34 19.18
C ALA A 62 -17.61 -12.19 18.54
N ARG A 63 -16.69 -11.59 19.29
CA ARG A 63 -15.83 -10.48 18.82
C ARG A 63 -14.38 -10.63 19.27
N ILE A 64 -13.47 -10.16 18.44
CA ILE A 64 -12.06 -9.95 18.82
C ILE A 64 -11.97 -8.62 19.58
N ASN A 65 -11.69 -8.67 20.87
CA ASN A 65 -11.63 -7.48 21.72
C ASN A 65 -10.35 -6.66 21.52
N TYR A 66 -9.20 -7.33 21.42
CA TYR A 66 -7.90 -6.67 21.24
C TYR A 66 -7.07 -7.41 20.21
N LEU A 67 -6.68 -6.68 19.16
CA LEU A 67 -5.80 -7.16 18.10
C LEU A 67 -4.69 -6.12 17.91
N ALA A 68 -3.47 -6.50 18.27
CA ALA A 68 -2.30 -5.68 18.09
C ALA A 68 -1.08 -6.55 17.82
N TYR A 69 -0.09 -5.96 17.14
CA TYR A 69 1.24 -6.53 17.09
C TYR A 69 1.84 -6.67 18.49
N ALA A 70 2.61 -7.74 18.69
CA ALA A 70 3.37 -7.91 19.92
C ALA A 70 4.44 -6.81 20.06
N PRO A 71 4.79 -6.37 21.28
CA PRO A 71 5.77 -5.31 21.51
C PRO A 71 7.10 -5.54 20.79
N GLU A 72 7.53 -6.80 20.68
CA GLU A 72 8.78 -7.23 20.07
C GLU A 72 8.86 -6.93 18.57
N ILE A 73 7.71 -6.92 17.88
CA ILE A 73 7.64 -6.72 16.42
C ILE A 73 7.02 -5.37 16.04
N ALA A 74 6.36 -4.67 16.97
CA ALA A 74 5.65 -3.42 16.69
C ALA A 74 6.55 -2.35 16.03
N ALA A 75 7.77 -2.17 16.51
CA ALA A 75 8.72 -1.19 15.96
C ALA A 75 9.24 -1.56 14.56
N VAL A 76 9.29 -2.86 14.23
CA VAL A 76 9.67 -3.33 12.89
C VAL A 76 8.50 -3.14 11.92
N MET A 77 7.30 -3.51 12.35
CA MET A 77 6.09 -3.37 11.53
C MET A 77 5.78 -1.90 11.23
N LEU A 78 5.92 -1.01 12.20
CA LEU A 78 5.75 0.43 11.98
C LEU A 78 6.75 0.97 10.94
N ARG A 79 8.02 0.54 11.00
CA ARG A 79 9.03 0.93 10.01
C ARG A 79 8.68 0.41 8.62
N ARG A 80 8.15 -0.81 8.50
CA ARG A 80 7.68 -1.37 7.23
C ARG A 80 6.54 -0.53 6.66
N GLN A 81 5.52 -0.25 7.46
CA GLN A 81 4.37 0.58 7.05
C GLN A 81 4.80 1.99 6.62
N GLN A 82 5.77 2.60 7.30
CA GLN A 82 6.33 3.89 6.87
C GLN A 82 7.07 3.78 5.53
N ALA A 83 7.89 2.75 5.34
CA ALA A 83 8.58 2.53 4.08
C ALA A 83 7.59 2.32 2.91
N ASP A 84 6.56 1.50 3.12
CA ASP A 84 5.52 1.25 2.12
C ASP A 84 4.75 2.53 1.78
N ALA A 85 4.42 3.34 2.78
CA ALA A 85 3.77 4.64 2.58
C ALA A 85 4.65 5.62 1.80
N ILE A 86 5.96 5.65 2.07
CA ILE A 86 6.93 6.47 1.33
C ILE A 86 7.00 6.02 -0.13
N ILE A 87 7.08 4.71 -0.38
CA ILE A 87 7.11 4.15 -1.74
C ILE A 87 5.82 4.51 -2.49
N ALA A 88 4.65 4.28 -1.88
CA ALA A 88 3.37 4.60 -2.49
C ALA A 88 3.21 6.10 -2.80
N ALA A 89 3.75 6.97 -1.95
CA ALA A 89 3.80 8.40 -2.22
C ALA A 89 4.72 8.72 -3.41
N ARG A 90 5.91 8.09 -3.48
CA ARG A 90 6.86 8.27 -4.58
C ARG A 90 6.31 7.76 -5.91
N GLU A 91 5.61 6.64 -5.93
CA GLU A 91 4.94 6.13 -7.13
C GLU A 91 3.95 7.15 -7.69
N LYS A 92 3.10 7.74 -6.84
CA LYS A 92 2.16 8.79 -7.26
C LYS A 92 2.86 10.04 -7.82
N ILE A 93 3.99 10.44 -7.23
CA ILE A 93 4.79 11.57 -7.74
C ILE A 93 5.30 11.25 -9.14
N VAL A 94 5.87 10.06 -9.34
CA VAL A 94 6.42 9.62 -10.63
C VAL A 94 5.32 9.53 -11.68
N GLU A 95 4.16 8.95 -11.34
CA GLU A 95 3.00 8.89 -12.24
C GLU A 95 2.56 10.28 -12.70
N GLY A 96 2.44 11.22 -11.76
CA GLY A 96 2.11 12.62 -12.05
C GLY A 96 3.16 13.28 -12.94
N ALA A 97 4.44 13.11 -12.61
CA ALA A 97 5.55 13.68 -13.37
C ALA A 97 5.61 13.14 -14.81
N VAL A 98 5.49 11.83 -15.01
CA VAL A 98 5.44 11.21 -16.35
C VAL A 98 4.26 11.77 -17.15
N GLY A 99 3.10 11.94 -16.52
CA GLY A 99 1.93 12.56 -17.14
C GLY A 99 2.17 14.01 -17.58
N MET A 100 2.78 14.82 -16.70
CA MET A 100 3.12 16.23 -16.99
C MET A 100 4.14 16.36 -18.12
N VAL A 101 5.18 15.52 -18.13
CA VAL A 101 6.21 15.51 -19.18
C VAL A 101 5.60 15.13 -20.52
N LYS A 102 4.78 14.09 -20.56
CA LYS A 102 4.08 13.66 -21.78
C LYS A 102 3.24 14.80 -22.36
N LEU A 103 2.41 15.43 -21.53
CA LEU A 103 1.55 16.54 -21.96
C LEU A 103 2.36 17.73 -22.52
N ALA A 104 3.49 18.05 -21.89
CA ALA A 104 4.35 19.14 -22.35
C ALA A 104 4.99 18.85 -23.71
N LEU A 105 5.53 17.64 -23.90
CA LEU A 105 6.15 17.23 -25.16
C LEU A 105 5.14 17.17 -26.31
N ASP A 106 3.94 16.63 -26.05
CA ASP A 106 2.88 16.55 -27.04
C ASP A 106 2.46 17.96 -27.49
N LYS A 107 2.26 18.90 -26.56
CA LYS A 107 1.96 20.30 -26.90
C LYS A 107 3.04 20.98 -27.73
N LEU A 108 4.31 20.84 -27.35
CA LEU A 108 5.42 21.47 -28.08
C LEU A 108 5.56 20.91 -29.50
N LYS A 109 5.25 19.61 -29.68
CA LYS A 109 5.21 18.97 -30.99
C LYS A 109 4.03 19.47 -31.82
N ASP A 110 2.83 19.56 -31.23
CA ASP A 110 1.61 20.03 -31.91
C ASP A 110 1.72 21.50 -32.35
N GLU A 111 2.40 22.33 -31.55
CA GLU A 111 2.69 23.73 -31.89
C GLU A 111 3.84 23.88 -32.91
N GLY A 112 4.50 22.78 -33.31
CA GLY A 112 5.61 22.78 -34.25
C GLY A 112 6.86 23.50 -33.74
N ILE A 113 6.99 23.67 -32.42
CA ILE A 113 8.08 24.42 -31.79
C ILE A 113 9.38 23.60 -31.78
N ILE A 114 9.28 22.27 -31.73
CA ILE A 114 10.43 21.37 -31.65
C ILE A 114 10.28 20.16 -32.58
N GLU A 115 11.38 19.77 -33.21
CA GLU A 115 11.55 18.42 -33.75
C GLU A 115 12.50 17.63 -32.86
N LEU A 116 11.98 16.58 -32.23
CA LEU A 116 12.74 15.69 -31.36
C LEU A 116 12.96 14.36 -32.05
N ASP A 117 14.22 14.04 -32.32
CA ASP A 117 14.67 12.66 -32.49
C ASP A 117 14.52 11.89 -31.16
N ASP A 118 14.57 10.56 -31.24
CA ASP A 118 14.30 9.72 -30.08
C ASP A 118 15.34 9.90 -28.95
N ASP A 119 16.59 10.21 -29.31
CA ASP A 119 17.67 10.47 -28.34
C ASP A 119 17.45 11.79 -27.57
N LYS A 120 17.10 12.89 -28.26
CA LYS A 120 16.77 14.18 -27.62
C LYS A 120 15.51 14.06 -26.78
N ARG A 121 14.51 13.28 -27.22
CA ARG A 121 13.30 13.02 -26.43
C ARG A 121 13.66 12.30 -25.14
N ALA A 122 14.47 11.25 -25.19
CA ALA A 122 14.91 10.52 -24.00
C ALA A 122 15.69 11.41 -23.01
N ALA A 123 16.62 12.22 -23.52
CA ALA A 123 17.38 13.16 -22.71
C ALA A 123 16.48 14.21 -22.02
N MET A 124 15.50 14.76 -22.75
CA MET A 124 14.59 15.77 -22.23
C MET A 124 13.61 15.18 -21.20
N VAL A 125 13.07 13.98 -21.44
CA VAL A 125 12.26 13.24 -20.45
C VAL A 125 13.06 12.99 -19.18
N SER A 126 14.29 12.49 -19.30
CA SER A 126 15.17 12.25 -18.15
C SER A 126 15.38 13.51 -17.31
N ASN A 127 15.77 14.62 -17.95
CA ASN A 127 16.00 15.88 -17.27
C ASN A 127 14.73 16.41 -16.58
N LEU A 128 13.58 16.34 -17.24
CA LEU A 128 12.32 16.79 -16.65
C LEU A 128 11.87 15.90 -15.50
N LEU A 129 12.05 14.57 -15.59
CA LEU A 129 11.75 13.66 -14.49
C LEU A 129 12.64 13.91 -13.27
N VAL A 130 13.93 14.18 -13.48
CA VAL A 130 14.84 14.55 -12.37
C VAL A 130 14.39 15.86 -11.71
N VAL A 131 13.93 16.83 -12.49
CA VAL A 131 13.43 18.12 -11.96
C VAL A 131 12.10 17.96 -11.22
N LEU A 132 11.16 17.16 -11.75
CA LEU A 132 9.81 17.01 -11.20
C LEU A 132 9.75 16.05 -10.02
N CYS A 133 10.58 15.00 -10.03
CA CYS A 133 10.63 13.99 -8.96
C CYS A 133 11.73 14.26 -7.92
N GLY A 134 12.61 15.24 -8.16
CA GLY A 134 13.65 15.63 -7.23
C GLY A 134 13.07 16.25 -5.96
N GLU A 135 13.56 15.83 -4.79
CA GLU A 135 13.15 16.39 -3.49
C GLU A 135 13.78 17.77 -3.21
N GLU A 136 14.86 18.11 -3.93
CA GLU A 136 15.59 19.36 -3.77
C GLU A 136 15.37 20.26 -4.98
N SER A 137 15.16 21.56 -4.72
CA SER A 137 14.96 22.55 -5.79
C SER A 137 16.16 22.56 -6.73
N THR A 138 15.90 22.28 -8.02
CA THR A 138 16.97 22.20 -9.02
C THR A 138 17.68 23.53 -9.17
N GLN A 139 19.01 23.53 -9.04
CA GLN A 139 19.81 24.73 -9.24
C GLN A 139 19.90 25.02 -10.74
N PRO A 140 19.43 26.19 -11.21
CA PRO A 140 19.53 26.52 -12.63
C PRO A 140 21.00 26.73 -12.99
N ILE A 141 21.54 25.86 -13.85
CA ILE A 141 22.83 26.10 -14.49
C ILE A 141 22.57 27.05 -15.65
N VAL A 142 22.78 28.35 -15.42
CA VAL A 142 22.68 29.35 -16.49
C VAL A 142 23.88 29.15 -17.42
N ASN A 143 23.62 28.60 -18.61
CA ASN A 143 24.65 28.48 -19.63
C ASN A 143 24.94 29.87 -20.23
N ALA A 144 25.98 30.53 -19.72
CA ALA A 144 26.50 31.79 -20.25
C ALA A 144 27.44 31.58 -21.45
N GLY A 145 27.47 30.39 -22.05
CA GLY A 145 28.25 30.10 -23.25
C GLY A 145 27.60 30.75 -24.47
N THR A 146 28.34 31.67 -25.10
CA THR A 146 27.97 32.32 -26.35
C THR A 146 27.74 31.30 -27.46
N LEU A 147 26.48 30.97 -27.72
CA LEU A 147 26.03 30.45 -29.01
C LEU A 147 26.29 31.56 -30.02
N TYR A 148 27.40 31.54 -30.75
CA TYR A 148 27.64 32.04 -32.11
C TYR A 148 29.15 32.10 -32.37
N ASN A 149 29.62 31.27 -33.29
CA ASN A 149 30.62 31.61 -34.31
C ASN A 149 30.11 31.04 -35.63
#